data_AF-A0A9C7UY76-F1
#
_entry.id   AF-A0A9C7UY76-F1
#
_cell.length_a   1.000
_cell.length_b   1.000
_cell.length_c   1.000
_cell.angle_alpha   90.00
_cell.angle_beta   90.00
_cell.angle_gamma   90.00
#
_symmetry.space_group_name_H-M   'P 1'
#
loop_
_entity.id
_entity.type
_entity.pdbx_description
1 polymer ?
#
loop_
_entity_poly.entity_id
_entity_poly.type
_entity_poly.pdbx_seq_one_letter_code
_entity_poly.pdbx_strand_id
1 'polypeptide(L)' 'MYYSAGTYESFAHPEKPKGVDKKSAYIIGTGLAGLTAAFYLVRDGQMKGEHIH' A
#
# COMPACT_ATOMS: atom_id res chain seq x y z
N MET A 1 11.98 5.78 0.99
CA MET A 1 11.45 5.96 -0.38
C MET A 1 12.58 6.49 -1.24
N TYR A 2 12.72 6.01 -2.48
CA TYR A 2 13.66 6.54 -3.48
C TYR A 2 12.93 6.67 -4.81
N TYR A 3 13.38 7.57 -5.68
CA TYR A 3 12.84 7.71 -7.03
C TYR A 3 13.60 6.81 -8.00
N SER A 4 12.88 6.20 -8.92
CA SER A 4 13.43 5.39 -9.99
C SER A 4 12.62 5.62 -11.28
N ALA A 5 13.22 5.25 -12.40
CA ALA A 5 12.59 5.32 -13.72
C ALA A 5 13.05 4.13 -14.57
N GLY A 6 12.25 3.77 -15.57
CA GLY A 6 12.51 2.65 -16.47
C GLY A 6 11.67 1.42 -16.15
N THR A 7 11.77 0.42 -17.03
CA THR A 7 10.90 -0.76 -17.03
C THR A 7 11.14 -1.68 -15.84
N TYR A 8 12.37 -1.81 -15.37
CA TYR A 8 12.73 -2.73 -14.29
C TYR A 8 11.89 -2.50 -13.03
N GLU A 9 11.90 -1.28 -12.49
CA GLU A 9 11.15 -0.93 -11.27
C GLU A 9 9.64 -0.82 -11.52
N SER A 10 9.22 -0.60 -12.78
CA SER A 10 7.80 -0.53 -13.14
C SER A 10 7.12 -1.91 -13.13
N PHE A 11 7.87 -2.98 -13.38
CA PHE A 11 7.39 -4.37 -13.34
C PHE A 11 7.78 -5.11 -12.05
N ALA A 12 8.67 -4.53 -11.23
CA ALA A 12 9.06 -5.08 -9.96
C ALA A 12 7.87 -5.09 -8.98
N HIS A 13 7.72 -6.19 -8.25
CA HIS A 13 6.71 -6.31 -7.19
C HIS A 13 7.41 -6.22 -5.83
N PRO A 14 6.92 -5.36 -4.91
CA PRO A 14 7.53 -5.24 -3.60
C PRO A 14 7.30 -6.50 -2.75
N GLU A 15 8.31 -6.86 -1.97
CA GLU A 15 8.16 -7.91 -0.95
C GLU A 15 7.21 -7.47 0.17
N LYS A 16 6.63 -8.44 0.87
CA LYS A 16 5.73 -8.17 1.99
C LYS A 16 6.45 -7.35 3.07
N PRO A 17 5.96 -6.14 3.41
CA PRO A 17 6.60 -5.33 4.43
C PRO A 17 6.61 -6.03 5.79
N LYS A 18 7.74 -5.96 6.48
CA LYS A 18 7.95 -6.63 7.77
C LYS A 18 6.86 -6.23 8.79
N GLY A 19 6.17 -7.25 9.32
CA GLY A 19 5.19 -7.09 10.39
C GLY A 19 3.89 -6.37 9.98
N VAL A 20 3.60 -6.24 8.69
CA VAL A 20 2.36 -5.59 8.22
C VAL A 20 1.09 -6.28 8.74
N ASP A 21 1.14 -7.59 9.00
CA ASP A 21 0.02 -8.35 9.57
C ASP A 21 -0.40 -7.89 10.98
N LYS A 22 0.45 -7.12 11.67
CA LYS A 22 0.20 -6.60 13.02
C LYS A 22 -0.14 -5.10 13.03
N LYS A 23 -0.39 -4.51 11.85
CA LYS A 23 -0.68 -3.09 11.68
C LYS A 23 -2.09 -2.89 11.15
N SER A 24 -2.67 -1.73 11.47
CA SER A 24 -3.96 -1.24 10.96
C SER A 24 -3.80 0.19 10.47
N ALA A 25 -4.66 0.60 9.54
CA ALA A 25 -4.67 1.94 8.95
C ALA A 25 -6.08 2.55 9.03
N TYR A 26 -6.13 3.83 9.41
CA TYR A 26 -7.36 4.63 9.46
C TYR A 26 -7.25 5.78 8.46
N ILE A 27 -8.18 5.84 7.52
CA ILE A 27 -8.21 6.78 6.41
C ILE A 27 -9.37 7.73 6.62
N ILE A 28 -9.05 8.99 6.94
CA ILE A 28 -10.07 10.01 7.16
C ILE A 28 -10.47 10.63 5.82
N GLY A 29 -11.67 10.29 5.37
CA GLY A 29 -12.27 10.79 4.14
C GLY A 29 -12.26 9.78 2.99
N THR A 30 -13.31 9.81 2.18
CA THR A 30 -13.58 8.85 1.10
C THR A 30 -13.24 9.40 -0.29
N GLY A 31 -12.47 10.48 -0.34
CA GLY A 31 -11.99 11.07 -1.59
C GLY A 31 -10.92 10.22 -2.28
N LEU A 32 -10.51 10.64 -3.47
CA LEU A 32 -9.53 9.92 -4.31
C LEU A 32 -8.24 9.57 -3.56
N ALA A 33 -7.71 10.50 -2.74
CA ALA A 33 -6.51 10.25 -1.95
C ALA A 33 -6.69 9.10 -0.95
N GLY A 34 -7.84 9.04 -0.26
CA GLY A 34 -8.14 7.99 0.70
C GLY A 34 -8.29 6.63 0.03
N LEU A 35 -9.04 6.57 -1.07
CA LEU A 35 -9.19 5.34 -1.86
C LEU A 35 -7.86 4.86 -2.46
N THR A 36 -7.02 5.78 -2.93
CA THR A 36 -5.70 5.46 -3.49
C THR A 36 -4.76 4.91 -2.41
N ALA A 37 -4.79 5.48 -1.21
CA ALA A 37 -4.02 4.97 -0.08
C ALA A 37 -4.48 3.54 0.30
N ALA A 38 -5.79 3.30 0.41
CA ALA A 38 -6.33 1.97 0.67
C ALA A 38 -5.91 0.95 -0.42
N PHE A 39 -5.98 1.34 -1.70
CA PHE A 39 -5.58 0.50 -2.82
C PHE A 39 -4.12 0.04 -2.71
N TYR A 40 -3.18 0.97 -2.48
CA TYR A 40 -1.76 0.62 -2.37
C TYR A 40 -1.41 -0.10 -1.07
N LEU A 41 -2.15 0.12 0.03
CA LEU A 41 -2.00 -0.65 1.27
C LEU A 41 -2.33 -2.14 1.07
N VAL A 42 -3.38 -2.43 0.29
CA VAL A 42 -3.73 -3.81 -0.05
C VAL A 42 -2.72 -4.38 -1.06
N ARG A 43 -2.43 -3.65 -2.15
CA ARG A 43 -1.62 -4.15 -3.26
C ARG A 43 -0.13 -4.30 -2.91
N ASP A 44 0.49 -3.24 -2.42
CA ASP A 44 1.94 -3.18 -2.19
C ASP A 44 2.28 -3.41 -0.72
N GLY A 45 1.42 -2.87 0.16
CA GLY A 45 1.51 -3.11 1.59
C GLY A 45 1.18 -4.55 1.97
N GLN A 46 0.44 -5.28 1.13
CA GLN A 46 -0.08 -6.62 1.43
C GLN A 46 -0.79 -6.67 2.80
N MET A 47 -1.44 -5.57 3.18
CA MET A 47 -2.25 -5.46 4.40
C MET A 47 -3.61 -6.12 4.17
N LYS A 48 -4.08 -6.87 5.16
CA LYS A 48 -5.44 -7.44 5.12
C LYS A 48 -6.46 -6.30 5.09
N GLY A 49 -7.43 -6.36 4.19
CA GLY A 49 -8.46 -5.31 4.06
C GLY A 49 -9.26 -5.09 5.35
N GLU A 50 -9.41 -6.12 6.18
CA GLU A 50 -10.05 -6.06 7.50
C GLU A 50 -9.35 -5.09 8.47
N HIS A 51 -8.09 -4.72 8.21
CA HIS A 51 -7.29 -3.80 9.03
C HIS A 51 -7.27 -2.37 8.47
N ILE A 52 -8.02 -2.08 7.40
CA ILE A 52 -8.10 -0.75 6.77
C ILE A 52 -9.50 -0.20 6.99
N HIS A 53 -9.58 0.97 7.62
CA HIS A 53 -10.84 1.61 8.05
C HIS A 53 -10.97 3.03 7.51
#